data_AF-B9NU45-F1
#
_entry.id   AF-B9NU45-F1
#
_cell.length_a   1.000
_cell.length_b   1.000
_cell.length_c   1.000
_cell.angle_alpha   90.00
_cell.angle_beta   90.00
_cell.angle_gamma   90.00
#
_symmetry.space_group_name_H-M   'P 1'
#
loop_
_entity.id
_entity.type
_entity.pdbx_description
1 polymer ?
#
loop_
_entity_poly.entity_id
_entity_poly.type
_entity_poly.pdbx_seq_one_letter_code
_entity_poly.pdbx_strand_id
1 'polypeptide(L)'
;MQPHEGGMIQWSRVRQLRDEVGAEEFDEVVEIFLDEVQEVIGKLQNDTARAEIEQNLHFLKGSALSLGFDSFSKLCQDGERRAAAGDSAAVDLPEIFSVYDESKMLFQAGLAENLR
;
A
#
# COMPACT_ATOMS: atom_id res chain seq x y z
N MET A 1 0.58 11.05 26.09
CA MET A 1 1.38 9.84 25.81
C MET A 1 0.73 9.18 24.61
N GLN A 2 1.15 9.55 23.41
CA GLN A 2 0.62 8.93 22.19
C GLN A 2 1.37 7.62 22.01
N PRO A 3 0.67 6.47 21.91
CA PRO A 3 1.34 5.20 21.73
C PRO A 3 1.97 5.17 20.33
N HIS A 4 3.12 4.52 20.25
CA HIS A 4 3.87 4.30 19.02
C HIS A 4 2.94 3.76 17.92
N GLU A 5 2.73 4.53 16.85
CA GLU A 5 2.05 4.08 15.63
C GLU A 5 3.01 3.16 14.83
N GLY A 6 3.27 1.99 15.41
CA GLY A 6 4.03 0.89 14.80
C GLY A 6 3.10 -0.27 14.45
N GLY A 7 2.00 0.04 13.76
CA GLY A 7 1.04 -0.93 13.28
C GLY A 7 1.00 -0.94 11.75
N MET A 8 0.42 -1.99 11.18
CA MET A 8 0.27 -2.17 9.73
C MET A 8 -0.40 -0.97 9.03
N ILE A 9 -1.24 -0.22 9.75
CA ILE A 9 -1.97 0.96 9.29
C ILE A 9 -1.62 2.20 10.15
N GLN A 10 -1.20 3.28 9.49
CA GLN A 10 -0.99 4.61 10.07
C GLN A 10 -2.28 5.43 10.05
N TRP A 11 -3.13 5.24 11.06
CA TRP A 11 -4.43 5.92 11.14
C TRP A 11 -4.34 7.45 11.20
N SER A 12 -3.24 8.02 11.70
CA SER A 12 -2.97 9.45 11.62
C SER A 12 -2.93 9.95 10.17
N ARG A 13 -2.24 9.23 9.27
CA ARG A 13 -2.20 9.55 7.85
C ARG A 13 -3.56 9.35 7.18
N VAL A 14 -4.31 8.31 7.55
CA VAL A 14 -5.67 8.07 7.03
C VAL A 14 -6.60 9.24 7.37
N ARG A 15 -6.58 9.71 8.62
CA ARG A 15 -7.35 10.90 9.04
C ARG A 15 -6.93 12.14 8.27
N GLN A 16 -5.62 12.35 8.12
CA GLN A 16 -5.11 13.48 7.35
C GLN A 16 -5.58 13.43 5.88
N LEU A 17 -5.54 12.26 5.24
CA LEU A 17 -6.04 12.09 3.88
C LEU A 17 -7.52 12.43 3.79
N ARG A 18 -8.35 11.97 4.74
CA ARG A 18 -9.77 12.32 4.83
C ARG A 18 -9.99 13.83 4.98
N ASP A 19 -9.19 14.50 5.82
CA ASP A 19 -9.27 15.95 5.99
C ASP A 19 -8.83 16.71 4.72
N GLU A 20 -7.89 16.15 3.95
CA GLU A 20 -7.38 16.72 2.70
C GLU A 20 -8.39 16.61 1.54
N VAL A 21 -9.06 15.46 1.41
CA VAL A 21 -10.00 15.21 0.29
C VAL A 21 -11.44 15.59 0.61
N GLY A 22 -11.81 15.63 1.89
CA GLY A 22 -13.19 15.81 2.35
C GLY A 22 -13.84 14.50 2.76
N ALA A 23 -14.69 14.54 3.80
CA ALA A 23 -15.33 13.34 4.32
C ALA A 23 -16.37 12.73 3.37
N GLU A 24 -16.94 13.53 2.46
CA GLU A 24 -17.95 13.08 1.48
C GLU A 24 -17.29 12.33 0.32
N GLU A 25 -16.09 12.75 -0.08
CA GLU A 25 -15.32 12.19 -1.19
C GLU A 25 -14.35 11.08 -0.77
N PHE A 26 -14.06 10.95 0.53
CA PHE A 26 -13.03 10.04 1.04
C PHE A 26 -13.26 8.58 0.66
N ASP A 27 -14.49 8.08 0.76
CA ASP A 27 -14.80 6.68 0.46
C ASP A 27 -14.58 6.36 -1.03
N GLU A 28 -14.96 7.28 -1.95
CA GLU A 28 -14.72 7.15 -3.39
C GLU A 28 -13.22 7.17 -3.71
N VAL A 29 -12.48 8.09 -3.09
CA VAL A 29 -11.03 8.17 -3.26
C VAL A 29 -10.35 6.89 -2.81
N VAL A 30 -10.74 6.34 -1.66
CA VAL A 30 -10.22 5.06 -1.15
C VAL A 30 -10.51 3.91 -2.10
N GLU A 31 -11.73 3.82 -2.65
CA GLU A 31 -12.10 2.78 -3.61
C GLU A 31 -11.21 2.82 -4.86
N ILE A 32 -11.04 4.00 -5.45
CA ILE A 32 -10.18 4.21 -6.63
C ILE A 32 -8.74 3.77 -6.34
N PHE A 33 -8.17 4.19 -5.19
CA PHE A 33 -6.80 3.79 -4.84
C PHE A 33 -6.65 2.27 -4.67
N LEU A 34 -7.63 1.61 -4.03
CA LEU A 34 -7.58 0.16 -3.84
C LEU A 34 -7.70 -0.59 -5.16
N ASP A 35 -8.51 -0.11 -6.09
CA ASP A 35 -8.65 -0.68 -7.42
C ASP A 35 -7.36 -0.54 -8.25
N GLU A 36 -6.74 0.64 -8.24
CA GLU A 36 -5.46 0.86 -8.93
C GLU A 36 -4.34 -0.03 -8.37
N VAL A 37 -4.25 -0.17 -7.04
CA VAL A 37 -3.29 -1.07 -6.40
C VAL A 37 -3.55 -2.52 -6.81
N GLN A 38 -4.82 -2.94 -6.83
CA GLN A 38 -5.20 -4.29 -7.24
C GLN A 38 -4.82 -4.56 -8.71
N GLU A 39 -4.97 -3.58 -9.59
CA GLU A 39 -4.56 -3.68 -10.99
C GLU A 39 -3.05 -3.92 -11.12
N VAL A 40 -2.24 -3.15 -10.38
CA VAL A 40 -0.77 -3.30 -10.40
C VAL A 40 -0.33 -4.62 -9.78
N ILE A 41 -0.97 -5.08 -8.72
CA ILE A 41 -0.74 -6.43 -8.16
C ILE A 41 -1.06 -7.50 -9.21
N GLY A 42 -2.18 -7.37 -9.93
CA GLY A 42 -2.54 -8.27 -11.01
C GLY A 42 -1.50 -8.29 -12.14
N LYS A 43 -0.91 -7.15 -12.49
CA LYS A 43 0.21 -7.07 -13.45
C LYS A 43 1.44 -7.82 -12.93
N LEU A 44 1.83 -7.59 -11.67
CA LEU A 44 2.99 -8.23 -11.05
C LEU A 44 2.84 -9.75 -10.91
N GLN A 45 1.63 -10.25 -10.68
CA GLN A 45 1.34 -11.69 -10.63
C GLN A 45 1.56 -12.37 -12.00
N ASN A 46 1.33 -11.65 -13.09
CA ASN A 46 1.47 -12.17 -14.45
C ASN A 46 2.84 -11.87 -15.08
N ASP A 47 3.59 -10.89 -14.55
CA ASP A 47 4.93 -10.51 -15.03
C ASP A 47 6.03 -11.46 -14.50
N THR A 48 6.16 -12.60 -15.16
CA THR A 48 7.24 -13.56 -14.86
C THR A 48 8.64 -13.03 -15.24
N ALA A 49 8.74 -12.06 -16.15
CA ALA A 49 10.00 -11.49 -16.61
C ALA A 49 10.53 -10.40 -15.68
N ARG A 50 9.71 -9.89 -14.75
CA ARG A 50 10.04 -8.80 -13.82
C ARG A 50 10.52 -7.55 -14.55
N ALA A 51 9.96 -7.26 -15.72
CA ALA A 51 10.45 -6.22 -16.62
C ALA A 51 10.23 -4.82 -16.04
N GLU A 52 9.05 -4.58 -15.45
CA GLU A 52 8.66 -3.26 -14.91
C GLU A 52 8.55 -3.27 -13.38
N ILE A 53 9.22 -4.23 -12.71
CA ILE A 53 9.04 -4.43 -11.28
C ILE A 53 9.44 -3.20 -10.45
N GLU A 54 10.50 -2.48 -10.80
CA GLU A 54 10.89 -1.25 -10.10
C GLU A 54 9.79 -0.21 -10.16
N GLN A 55 9.26 0.08 -11.36
CA GLN A 55 8.20 1.06 -11.57
C GLN A 55 6.90 0.65 -10.88
N ASN A 56 6.52 -0.62 -10.97
CA ASN A 56 5.32 -1.13 -10.31
C ASN A 56 5.44 -1.03 -8.78
N LEU A 57 6.60 -1.36 -8.20
CA LEU A 57 6.82 -1.22 -6.75
C LEU A 57 6.92 0.23 -6.30
N HIS A 58 7.48 1.12 -7.14
CA HIS A 58 7.46 2.56 -6.91
C HIS A 58 6.02 3.08 -6.77
N PHE A 59 5.16 2.68 -7.70
CA PHE A 59 3.74 3.01 -7.67
C PHE A 59 3.07 2.48 -6.40
N LEU A 60 3.20 1.19 -6.12
CA LEU A 60 2.59 0.55 -4.95
C LEU A 60 3.05 1.20 -3.63
N LYS A 61 4.34 1.55 -3.52
CA LYS A 61 4.88 2.29 -2.38
C LYS A 61 4.18 3.64 -2.23
N GLY A 62 4.00 4.39 -3.31
CA GLY A 62 3.31 5.68 -3.30
C GLY A 62 1.88 5.56 -2.81
N SER A 63 1.11 4.64 -3.37
CA SER A 63 -0.28 4.38 -2.97
C SER A 63 -0.39 3.92 -1.51
N ALA A 64 0.52 3.05 -1.08
CA ALA A 64 0.60 2.57 0.31
C ALA A 64 0.86 3.72 1.29
N LEU A 65 1.80 4.62 0.99
CA LEU A 65 2.09 5.79 1.82
C LEU A 65 0.89 6.74 1.90
N SER A 66 0.18 6.94 0.79
CA SER A 66 -1.01 7.78 0.74
C SER A 66 -2.12 7.26 1.66
N LEU A 67 -2.40 5.95 1.61
CA LEU A 67 -3.42 5.28 2.44
C LEU A 67 -2.93 4.90 3.85
N GLY A 68 -1.66 5.13 4.17
CA GLY A 68 -1.08 4.79 5.47
C GLY A 68 -0.80 3.30 5.68
N PHE A 69 -0.66 2.49 4.62
CA PHE A 69 -0.31 1.06 4.72
C PHE A 69 1.20 0.92 5.00
N ASP A 70 1.59 1.08 6.27
CA ASP A 70 2.99 1.18 6.73
C ASP A 70 3.83 -0.02 6.28
N SER A 71 3.41 -1.24 6.64
CA SER A 71 4.17 -2.45 6.38
C SER A 71 4.27 -2.73 4.88
N PHE A 72 3.17 -2.52 4.15
CA PHE A 72 3.14 -2.68 2.70
C PHE A 72 4.06 -1.68 2.00
N SER A 73 4.07 -0.41 2.43
CA SER A 73 4.94 0.62 1.86
C SER A 73 6.43 0.30 2.04
N LYS A 74 6.82 -0.24 3.20
CA LYS A 74 8.20 -0.65 3.50
C LYS A 74 8.66 -1.81 2.62
N LEU A 75 7.82 -2.83 2.43
CA LEU A 75 8.14 -3.93 1.53
C LEU A 75 8.25 -3.47 0.08
N CYS A 76 7.35 -2.60 -0.38
CA CYS A 76 7.42 -2.02 -1.71
C CYS A 76 8.70 -1.20 -1.90
N GLN A 77 9.11 -0.42 -0.89
CA GLN A 77 10.36 0.35 -0.91
C GLN A 77 11.60 -0.55 -0.98
N ASP A 78 11.64 -1.63 -0.19
CA ASP A 78 12.77 -2.55 -0.21
C ASP A 78 12.85 -3.34 -1.53
N GLY A 79 11.70 -3.75 -2.07
CA GLY A 79 11.63 -4.38 -3.39
C GLY A 79 12.03 -3.43 -4.52
N GLU A 80 11.56 -2.18 -4.50
CA GLU A 80 11.96 -1.12 -5.44
C GLU A 80 13.48 -0.93 -5.43
N ARG A 81 14.10 -0.83 -4.25
CA ARG A 81 15.56 -0.68 -4.12
C ARG A 81 16.32 -1.86 -4.71
N ARG A 82 15.84 -3.09 -4.48
CA ARG A 82 16.45 -4.30 -5.05
C ARG A 82 16.36 -4.32 -6.57
N ALA A 83 15.19 -3.98 -7.10
CA ALA A 83 14.98 -3.88 -8.54
C ALA A 83 15.90 -2.83 -9.18
N ALA A 84 16.00 -1.65 -8.58
CA ALA A 84 16.91 -0.58 -9.02
C ALA A 84 18.40 -0.99 -8.98
N ALA A 85 18.76 -1.92 -8.09
CA ALA A 85 20.10 -2.50 -8.01
C ALA A 85 20.35 -3.65 -9.01
N GLY A 86 19.35 -3.99 -9.85
CA GLY A 86 19.41 -5.10 -10.80
C GLY A 86 19.11 -6.48 -10.20
N ASP A 87 18.61 -6.54 -8.97
CA ASP A 87 18.30 -7.78 -8.23
C ASP A 87 16.78 -8.04 -8.15
N SER A 88 16.08 -7.81 -9.25
CA SER A 88 14.63 -7.99 -9.39
C SER A 88 14.15 -9.40 -9.03
N ALA A 89 15.01 -10.42 -9.21
CA ALA A 89 14.70 -11.81 -8.90
C ALA A 89 14.62 -12.09 -7.39
N ALA A 90 15.32 -11.31 -6.56
CA ALA A 90 15.28 -11.44 -5.10
C ALA A 90 14.08 -10.73 -4.45
N VAL A 91 13.22 -10.06 -5.23
CA VAL A 91 12.02 -9.41 -4.71
C VAL A 91 10.93 -10.46 -4.43
N ASP A 92 10.58 -10.56 -3.15
CA ASP A 92 9.53 -11.45 -2.64
C ASP A 92 8.13 -10.87 -2.91
N LEU A 93 7.64 -11.09 -4.14
CA LEU A 93 6.27 -10.71 -4.51
C LEU A 93 5.19 -11.45 -3.70
N PRO A 94 5.30 -12.77 -3.40
CA PRO A 94 4.35 -13.44 -2.52
C PRO A 94 4.16 -12.73 -1.18
N GLU A 95 5.24 -12.32 -0.51
CA GLU A 95 5.15 -11.58 0.74
C GLU A 95 4.49 -10.20 0.56
N ILE A 96 4.86 -9.46 -0.49
CA ILE A 96 4.25 -8.17 -0.83
C ILE A 96 2.73 -8.31 -1.01
N PHE A 97 2.27 -9.36 -1.68
CA PHE A 97 0.84 -9.62 -1.89
C PHE A 97 0.13 -9.98 -0.58
N SER A 98 0.73 -10.85 0.24
CA SER A 98 0.16 -11.24 1.54
C SER A 98 -0.02 -10.02 2.45
N VAL A 99 1.01 -9.17 2.52
CA VAL A 99 0.98 -7.95 3.34
C VAL A 99 -0.01 -6.92 2.79
N TYR A 100 -0.22 -6.84 1.47
CA TYR A 100 -1.30 -6.01 0.93
C TYR A 100 -2.68 -6.50 1.39
N ASP A 101 -2.96 -7.80 1.24
CA ASP A 101 -4.27 -8.38 1.59
C ASP A 101 -4.58 -8.19 3.08
N GLU A 102 -3.60 -8.44 3.95
CA GLU A 102 -3.71 -8.18 5.39
C GLU A 102 -3.92 -6.69 5.70
N SER A 103 -3.20 -5.78 5.02
CA SER A 103 -3.33 -4.33 5.21
C SER A 103 -4.73 -3.88 4.82
N LYS A 104 -5.23 -4.34 3.67
CA LYS A 104 -6.57 -4.02 3.17
C LYS A 104 -7.66 -4.48 4.14
N MET A 105 -7.56 -5.71 4.64
CA MET A 105 -8.51 -6.24 5.63
C MET A 105 -8.53 -5.40 6.91
N LEU A 106 -7.37 -5.09 7.48
CA LEU A 106 -7.27 -4.29 8.70
C LEU A 106 -7.75 -2.86 8.50
N PHE A 107 -7.43 -2.26 7.35
CA PHE A 107 -7.89 -0.94 6.98
C PHE A 107 -9.42 -0.90 6.89
N GLN A 108 -10.04 -1.80 6.13
CA GLN A 108 -11.50 -1.85 5.99
C GLN A 108 -12.20 -2.06 7.33
N ALA A 109 -11.69 -2.95 8.19
CA ALA A 109 -12.25 -3.17 9.52
C ALA A 109 -12.11 -1.91 10.41
N GLY A 110 -10.96 -1.24 10.35
CA GLY A 110 -10.68 -0.09 11.21
C GLY A 110 -11.30 1.23 10.76
N LEU A 111 -11.75 1.37 9.51
CA LEU A 111 -12.43 2.59 9.03
C LEU A 111 -13.61 2.97 9.92
N ALA A 112 -14.46 1.98 10.25
CA ALA A 112 -15.64 2.17 11.09
C ALA A 112 -15.32 2.49 12.57
N GLU A 113 -14.12 2.18 13.03
CA GLU A 113 -13.67 2.38 14.41
C GLU A 113 -12.90 3.69 14.59
N ASN A 114 -12.14 4.10 13.57
CA ASN A 114 -11.16 5.18 13.66
C ASN A 114 -11.60 6.49 13.00
N LEU A 115 -12.66 6.47 12.18
CA LEU A 115 -13.13 7.65 11.42
C LEU A 115 -14.57 8.09 11.75
N ARG A 116 -15.17 7.57 12.83
CA ARG A 116 -16.47 8.06 13.33
C ARG A 116 -16.42 9.52 13.76
#